data_AF-G1UNF7-F1
#
_entry.id   AF-G1UNF7-F1
#
_cell.length_a   1.000
_cell.length_b   1.000
_cell.length_c   1.000
_cell.angle_alpha   90.00
_cell.angle_beta   90.00
_cell.angle_gamma   90.00
#
_symmetry.space_group_name_H-M   'P 1'
#
loop_
_entity.id
_entity.type
_entity.pdbx_description
1 polymer ?
#
loop_
_entity_poly.entity_id
_entity_poly.type
_entity_poly.pdbx_seq_one_letter_code
_entity_poly.pdbx_strand_id
1 'polypeptide(L)'
;MPDYKTMSAQEALALAKEVSGLTAEEIASRTGISVHVLRRYFKPTEEAYLPSLERIPPLARALGNNILLHWLQAKSEPEPRVVPPATSMAQVLTALARVAASVGDVQRCLADSEGRGIDPACARDVRGLLGDVVAEAQHAQGMLYQQAMARDVTKAAPLCCLMKRERPWWRRLFCKK
;
A
#
# COMPACT_ATOMS: atom_id res chain seq x y z
N MET A 1 12.58 1.89 4.82
CA MET A 1 11.76 0.78 5.33
C MET A 1 12.39 -0.52 4.88
N PRO A 2 12.45 -1.54 5.75
CA PRO A 2 12.89 -2.89 5.36
C PRO A 2 11.98 -3.47 4.27
N ASP A 3 12.53 -4.33 3.43
CA ASP A 3 11.72 -5.09 2.47
C ASP A 3 11.01 -6.25 3.17
N TYR A 4 9.79 -5.98 3.62
CA TYR A 4 8.98 -6.95 4.35
C TYR A 4 8.47 -8.11 3.47
N LYS A 5 8.51 -8.00 2.13
CA LYS A 5 8.03 -9.05 1.23
C LYS A 5 8.98 -10.24 1.20
N THR A 6 10.28 -9.99 1.26
CA THR A 6 11.32 -11.03 1.24
C THR A 6 11.67 -11.53 2.65
N MET A 7 11.40 -10.73 3.68
CA MET A 7 11.69 -11.06 5.08
C MET A 7 10.87 -12.24 5.61
N SER A 8 11.49 -13.12 6.38
CA SER A 8 10.86 -14.21 7.14
C SER A 8 10.17 -13.71 8.41
N ALA A 9 9.34 -14.56 9.04
CA ALA A 9 8.70 -14.24 10.31
C ALA A 9 9.72 -14.05 11.44
N GLN A 10 10.80 -14.84 11.43
CA GLN A 10 11.85 -14.79 12.44
C GLN A 10 12.66 -13.49 12.35
N GLU A 11 13.01 -13.08 11.13
CA GLU A 11 13.66 -11.78 10.88
C GLU A 11 12.76 -10.61 11.28
N ALA A 12 11.44 -10.71 11.04
CA ALA A 12 10.47 -9.72 11.51
C ALA A 12 10.50 -9.55 13.03
N LEU A 13 10.50 -10.66 13.76
CA LEU A 13 10.57 -10.69 15.22
C LEU A 13 11.88 -10.15 15.76
N ALA A 14 13.00 -10.57 15.16
CA ALA A 14 14.32 -10.10 15.52
C ALA A 14 14.42 -8.58 15.34
N LEU A 15 13.99 -8.07 14.18
CA LEU A 15 13.99 -6.65 13.87
C LEU A 15 13.07 -5.86 14.82
N ALA A 16 11.86 -6.36 15.09
CA ALA A 16 10.93 -5.70 16.00
C ALA A 16 11.48 -5.60 17.43
N LYS A 17 12.19 -6.63 17.89
CA LYS A 17 12.90 -6.61 19.18
C LYS A 17 14.10 -5.66 19.17
N GLU A 18 14.93 -5.72 18.13
CA GLU A 18 16.11 -4.87 17.98
C GLU A 18 15.73 -3.38 18.01
N VAL A 19 14.72 -2.99 17.22
CA VAL A 19 14.22 -1.61 17.16
C VAL A 19 13.63 -1.15 18.49
N SER A 20 13.00 -2.06 19.26
CA SER A 20 12.47 -1.71 20.58
C SER A 20 13.55 -1.42 21.63
N GLY A 21 14.75 -2.00 21.47
CA GLY A 21 15.82 -1.94 22.47
C GLY A 21 15.52 -2.68 23.78
N LEU A 22 14.41 -3.42 23.88
CA LEU A 22 13.96 -4.04 25.12
C LEU A 22 14.55 -5.44 25.34
N THR A 23 14.75 -5.77 26.61
CA THR A 23 15.08 -7.11 27.09
C THR A 23 13.84 -8.02 27.10
N ALA A 24 14.05 -9.34 27.17
CA ALA A 24 12.94 -10.30 27.24
C ALA A 24 12.13 -10.14 28.52
N GLU A 25 12.78 -9.74 29.60
CA GLU A 25 12.21 -9.47 30.93
C GLU A 25 11.30 -8.24 30.90
N GLU A 26 11.71 -7.15 30.25
CA GLU A 26 10.88 -5.96 30.06
C GLU A 26 9.68 -6.27 29.17
N ILE A 27 9.86 -7.02 28.08
CA ILE A 27 8.76 -7.44 27.21
C ILE A 27 7.78 -8.33 27.98
N ALA A 28 8.26 -9.24 28.84
CA ALA A 28 7.42 -10.07 29.70
C ALA A 28 6.55 -9.24 30.63
N SER A 29 7.14 -8.24 31.29
CA SER A 29 6.41 -7.34 32.21
C SER A 29 5.27 -6.58 31.51
N ARG A 30 5.44 -6.24 30.23
CA ARG A 30 4.45 -5.49 29.43
C ARG A 30 3.38 -6.37 28.79
N THR A 31 3.66 -7.64 28.56
CA THR A 31 2.78 -8.55 27.79
C THR A 31 2.09 -9.61 28.64
N GLY A 32 2.60 -9.90 29.84
CA GLY A 32 2.19 -11.05 30.65
C GLY A 32 2.61 -12.40 30.07
N ILE A 33 3.45 -12.42 29.01
CA ILE A 33 4.04 -13.63 28.45
C ILE A 33 5.26 -14.00 29.28
N SER A 34 5.46 -15.28 29.58
CA SER A 34 6.62 -15.70 30.36
C SER A 34 7.93 -15.43 29.60
N VAL A 35 8.97 -15.04 30.34
CA VAL A 35 10.32 -14.80 29.79
C VAL A 35 10.83 -16.01 29.01
N HIS A 36 10.52 -17.23 29.47
CA HIS A 36 10.90 -18.46 28.79
C HIS A 36 10.30 -18.55 27.38
N VAL A 37 9.01 -18.24 27.22
CA VAL A 37 8.33 -18.23 25.91
C VAL A 37 8.92 -17.14 25.00
N LEU A 38 9.15 -15.94 25.53
CA LEU A 38 9.75 -14.84 24.76
C LEU A 38 11.16 -15.16 24.28
N ARG A 39 11.99 -15.77 25.13
CA ARG A 39 13.34 -16.21 24.75
C ARG A 39 13.29 -17.19 23.58
N ARG A 40 12.29 -18.08 23.54
CA ARG A 40 12.10 -18.99 22.41
C ARG A 40 11.66 -18.26 21.14
N TYR A 41 10.70 -17.33 21.24
CA TYR A 41 10.29 -16.50 20.08
C TYR A 41 11.46 -15.79 19.41
N PHE A 42 12.40 -15.26 20.21
CA PHE A 42 13.54 -14.52 19.69
C PHE A 42 14.79 -15.37 19.46
N LYS A 43 14.72 -16.69 19.60
CA LYS A 43 15.86 -17.59 19.42
C LYS A 43 15.99 -17.96 17.93
N PRO A 44 17.08 -17.59 17.24
CA PRO A 44 17.22 -17.82 15.80
C PRO A 44 17.12 -19.29 15.39
N THR A 45 17.50 -20.22 16.28
CA THR A 45 17.49 -21.66 15.99
C THR A 45 16.11 -22.31 16.09
N GLU A 46 15.08 -21.58 16.55
CA GLU A 46 13.73 -22.12 16.75
C GLU A 46 12.70 -21.41 15.86
N GLU A 47 12.98 -21.34 14.55
CA GLU A 47 12.16 -20.63 13.55
C GLU A 47 10.69 -21.08 13.51
N ALA A 48 10.38 -22.30 13.92
CA ALA A 48 9.01 -22.82 14.00
C ALA A 48 8.26 -22.36 15.28
N TYR A 49 8.95 -21.80 16.27
CA TYR A 49 8.35 -21.35 17.52
C TYR A 49 7.99 -19.87 17.43
N LEU A 50 6.93 -19.58 16.68
CA LEU A 50 6.44 -18.23 16.43
C LEU A 50 5.25 -17.87 17.36
N PRO A 51 5.04 -16.59 17.66
CA PRO A 51 3.84 -16.16 18.37
C PRO A 51 2.59 -16.44 17.53
N SER A 52 1.53 -16.91 18.18
CA SER A 52 0.23 -17.04 17.54
C SER A 52 -0.37 -15.67 17.20
N LEU A 53 -1.33 -15.64 16.28
CA LEU A 53 -1.97 -14.40 15.82
C LEU A 53 -2.50 -13.53 16.99
N GLU A 54 -3.11 -14.17 17.99
CA GLU A 54 -3.61 -13.51 19.22
C GLU A 54 -2.50 -12.83 20.05
N ARG A 55 -1.27 -13.31 19.96
CA ARG A 55 -0.12 -12.76 20.70
C ARG A 55 0.55 -11.60 19.99
N ILE A 56 0.32 -11.42 18.68
CA ILE A 56 0.97 -10.38 17.87
C ILE A 56 0.56 -8.96 18.30
N PRO A 57 -0.73 -8.61 18.46
CA PRO A 57 -1.10 -7.25 18.85
C PRO A 57 -0.57 -6.81 20.22
N PRO A 58 -0.63 -7.64 21.29
CA PRO A 58 0.01 -7.32 22.57
C PRO A 58 1.54 -7.15 22.46
N LEU A 59 2.21 -7.99 21.67
CA LEU A 59 3.65 -7.89 21.44
C LEU A 59 4.02 -6.58 20.73
N ALA A 60 3.32 -6.22 19.65
CA ALA A 60 3.57 -4.98 18.90
C ALA A 60 3.43 -3.74 19.80
N ARG A 61 2.38 -3.70 20.65
CA ARG A 61 2.21 -2.62 21.64
C ARG A 61 3.35 -2.58 22.66
N ALA A 62 3.76 -3.73 23.20
CA ALA A 62 4.83 -3.79 24.19
C ALA A 62 6.20 -3.36 23.63
N LEU A 63 6.48 -3.74 22.38
CA LEU A 63 7.67 -3.37 21.62
C LEU A 63 7.66 -1.92 21.14
N GLY A 64 6.50 -1.25 21.17
CA GLY A 64 6.35 0.15 20.78
C GLY A 64 6.51 0.39 19.27
N ASN A 65 6.35 -0.64 18.44
CA ASN A 65 6.49 -0.53 17.00
C ASN A 65 5.53 -1.45 16.24
N ASN A 66 5.26 -1.11 14.98
CA ASN A 66 4.30 -1.79 14.12
C ASN A 66 4.97 -2.76 13.13
N ILE A 67 6.23 -3.16 13.34
CA ILE A 67 7.00 -3.95 12.38
C ILE A 67 6.32 -5.28 12.07
N LEU A 68 5.82 -5.98 13.09
CA LEU A 68 5.10 -7.25 12.92
C LEU A 68 3.81 -7.08 12.11
N LEU A 69 3.11 -5.96 12.29
CA LEU A 69 1.89 -5.65 11.56
C LEU A 69 2.18 -5.29 10.10
N HIS A 70 3.23 -4.50 9.86
CA HIS A 70 3.67 -4.18 8.49
C HIS A 70 4.19 -5.41 7.75
N TRP A 71 4.87 -6.33 8.45
CA TRP A 71 5.26 -7.61 7.88
C TRP A 71 4.06 -8.48 7.54
N LEU A 72 3.10 -8.64 8.46
CA LEU A 72 1.86 -9.36 8.20
C LEU A 72 1.10 -8.75 7.02
N GLN A 73 1.00 -7.42 6.97
CA GLN A 73 0.39 -6.70 5.87
C GLN A 73 1.11 -6.98 4.55
N ALA A 74 2.45 -6.92 4.51
CA ALA A 74 3.22 -7.21 3.30
C ALA A 74 3.09 -8.66 2.82
N LYS A 75 2.89 -9.61 3.74
CA LYS A 75 2.64 -11.04 3.44
C LYS A 75 1.20 -11.35 3.06
N SER A 76 0.26 -10.55 3.55
CA SER A 76 -1.17 -10.71 3.29
C SER A 76 -1.67 -9.79 2.18
N GLU A 77 -0.83 -8.85 1.73
CA GLU A 77 -1.08 -8.04 0.55
C GLU A 77 -1.41 -9.03 -0.56
N PRO A 78 -2.63 -8.99 -1.13
CA PRO A 78 -2.92 -9.81 -2.28
C PRO A 78 -1.82 -9.53 -3.30
N GLU A 79 -1.28 -10.61 -3.87
CA GLU A 79 -0.38 -10.52 -5.02
C GLU A 79 -0.96 -9.44 -5.93
N PRO A 80 -0.20 -8.36 -6.19
CA PRO A 80 -0.75 -7.08 -6.61
C PRO A 80 -1.75 -7.40 -7.69
N ARG A 81 -3.04 -7.14 -7.40
CA ARG A 81 -4.17 -7.41 -8.31
C ARG A 81 -3.62 -7.08 -9.68
N VAL A 82 -3.43 -8.05 -10.58
CA VAL A 82 -2.58 -7.83 -11.76
C VAL A 82 -3.30 -6.78 -12.60
N VAL A 83 -3.01 -5.53 -12.29
CA VAL A 83 -3.61 -4.37 -12.93
C VAL A 83 -2.79 -4.25 -14.18
N PRO A 84 -3.37 -4.55 -15.36
CA PRO A 84 -2.62 -4.43 -16.59
C PRO A 84 -2.08 -3.00 -16.68
N PRO A 85 -0.81 -2.82 -17.06
CA PRO A 85 -0.24 -1.50 -17.23
C PRO A 85 -1.11 -0.65 -18.15
N ALA A 86 -1.23 0.64 -17.85
CA ALA A 86 -1.98 1.55 -18.71
C ALA A 86 -1.38 1.54 -20.12
N THR A 87 -2.21 1.29 -21.13
CA THR A 87 -1.78 1.34 -22.54
C THR A 87 -1.96 2.73 -23.15
N SER A 88 -2.63 3.64 -22.44
CA SER A 88 -2.83 5.02 -22.91
C SER A 88 -3.08 6.02 -21.77
N MET A 89 -2.83 7.31 -22.06
CA MET A 89 -3.18 8.42 -21.15
C MET A 89 -4.69 8.46 -20.83
N ALA A 90 -5.55 8.12 -21.81
CA ALA A 90 -7.00 8.11 -21.62
C ALA A 90 -7.44 7.08 -20.57
N GLN A 91 -6.77 5.92 -20.50
CA GLN A 91 -7.03 4.93 -19.46
C GLN A 91 -6.64 5.45 -18.07
N VAL A 92 -5.49 6.11 -17.95
CA VAL A 92 -5.06 6.73 -16.69
C VAL A 92 -6.05 7.81 -16.26
N LEU A 93 -6.47 8.69 -17.18
CA LEU A 93 -7.46 9.73 -16.90
C LEU A 93 -8.80 9.15 -16.49
N THR A 94 -9.25 8.06 -17.12
CA THR A 94 -10.46 7.34 -16.71
C THR A 94 -10.34 6.78 -15.29
N ALA A 95 -9.21 6.17 -14.95
CA ALA A 95 -8.97 5.66 -13.59
C ALA A 95 -8.95 6.80 -12.55
N LEU A 96 -8.28 7.91 -12.86
CA LEU A 96 -8.27 9.10 -11.99
C LEU A 96 -9.66 9.74 -11.87
N ALA A 97 -10.47 9.71 -12.92
CA ALA A 97 -11.86 10.17 -12.86
C ALA A 97 -12.71 9.32 -11.89
N ARG A 98 -12.44 8.01 -11.80
CA ARG A 98 -13.10 7.13 -10.80
C ARG A 98 -12.68 7.46 -9.37
N VAL A 99 -11.39 7.74 -9.15
CA VAL A 99 -10.90 8.22 -7.85
C VAL A 99 -11.58 9.54 -7.47
N ALA A 100 -11.70 10.47 -8.42
CA ALA A 100 -12.40 11.74 -8.18
C ALA A 100 -13.90 11.52 -7.87
N ALA A 101 -14.55 10.59 -8.58
CA ALA A 101 -15.94 10.24 -8.33
C ALA A 101 -16.15 9.66 -6.93
N SER A 102 -15.31 8.72 -6.49
CA SER A 102 -15.42 8.12 -5.14
C SER A 102 -15.15 9.13 -4.03
N VAL A 103 -14.25 10.10 -4.24
CA VAL A 103 -14.09 11.24 -3.34
C VAL A 103 -15.37 12.10 -3.29
N GLY A 104 -16.00 12.32 -4.45
CA GLY A 104 -17.29 13.02 -4.54
C GLY A 104 -18.41 12.31 -3.77
N ASP A 105 -18.40 10.97 -3.73
CA ASP A 105 -19.37 10.18 -2.96
C ASP A 105 -19.19 10.37 -1.45
N VAL A 106 -17.94 10.43 -0.96
CA VAL A 106 -17.63 10.79 0.44
C VAL A 106 -18.16 12.18 0.77
N GLN A 107 -17.91 13.17 -0.10
CA GLN A 107 -18.37 14.54 0.10
C GLN A 107 -19.90 14.62 0.12
N ARG A 108 -20.58 13.89 -0.77
CA ARG A 108 -22.04 13.84 -0.80
C ARG A 108 -22.62 13.24 0.48
N CYS A 109 -22.05 12.14 0.97
CA CYS A 109 -22.46 11.52 2.23
C CYS A 109 -22.33 12.50 3.42
N LEU A 110 -21.26 13.29 3.46
CA LEU A 110 -21.06 14.32 4.48
C LEU A 110 -22.06 15.48 4.34
N ALA A 111 -22.32 15.95 3.12
CA ALA A 111 -23.30 17.00 2.86
C ALA A 111 -24.72 16.58 3.28
N ASP A 112 -25.11 15.34 2.98
CA ASP A 112 -26.42 14.77 3.39
C ASP A 112 -26.54 14.60 4.93
N SER A 113 -25.42 14.73 5.64
CA SER A 113 -25.33 14.59 7.10
C SER A 113 -25.17 15.94 7.83
N GLU A 114 -25.09 17.06 7.11
CA GLU A 114 -24.74 18.39 7.67
C GLU A 114 -25.63 18.82 8.84
N GLY A 115 -26.94 18.55 8.77
CA GLY A 115 -27.89 18.89 9.83
C GLY A 115 -27.85 17.99 11.07
N ARG A 116 -27.19 16.83 11.00
CA ARG A 116 -27.10 15.83 12.09
C ARG A 116 -25.70 15.70 12.70
N GLY A 117 -24.69 16.22 12.02
CA GLY A 117 -23.29 15.97 12.34
C GLY A 117 -22.87 14.53 12.01
N ILE A 118 -21.67 14.14 12.44
CA ILE A 118 -21.13 12.80 12.20
C ILE A 118 -21.58 11.87 13.33
N ASP A 119 -22.74 11.23 13.15
CA ASP A 119 -23.20 10.16 14.04
C ASP A 119 -22.48 8.82 13.76
N PRO A 120 -22.65 7.78 14.61
CA PRO A 120 -21.98 6.50 14.40
C PRO A 120 -22.37 5.75 13.11
N ALA A 121 -23.52 6.05 12.49
CA ALA A 121 -23.90 5.47 11.21
C ALA A 121 -23.19 6.20 10.06
N CYS A 122 -23.25 7.52 10.05
CA CYS A 122 -22.49 8.38 9.13
C CYS A 122 -20.99 8.04 9.16
N ALA A 123 -20.41 7.86 10.35
CA ALA A 123 -19.00 7.49 10.49
C ALA A 123 -18.65 6.13 9.84
N ARG A 124 -19.57 5.15 9.90
CA ARG A 124 -19.38 3.84 9.23
C ARG A 124 -19.48 3.98 7.72
N ASP A 125 -20.44 4.75 7.23
CA ASP A 125 -20.66 4.98 5.79
C ASP A 125 -19.48 5.73 5.18
N VAL A 126 -19.06 6.84 5.79
CA VAL A 126 -17.88 7.62 5.39
C VAL A 126 -16.62 6.75 5.40
N ARG A 127 -16.43 5.91 6.43
CA ARG A 127 -15.29 4.99 6.49
C ARG A 127 -15.33 3.96 5.36
N GLY A 128 -16.51 3.44 5.00
CA GLY A 128 -16.70 2.54 3.87
C GLY A 128 -16.30 3.21 2.56
N LEU A 129 -16.85 4.40 2.29
CA LEU A 129 -16.57 5.18 1.08
C LEU A 129 -15.09 5.59 0.96
N LEU A 130 -14.42 5.90 2.07
CA LEU A 130 -12.97 6.12 2.09
C LEU A 130 -12.19 4.84 1.71
N GLY A 131 -12.71 3.66 2.04
CA GLY A 131 -12.18 2.39 1.57
C GLY A 131 -12.25 2.27 0.04
N ASP A 132 -13.35 2.70 -0.57
CA ASP A 132 -13.52 2.71 -2.03
C ASP A 132 -12.55 3.69 -2.71
N VAL A 133 -12.33 4.87 -2.11
CA VAL A 133 -11.30 5.83 -2.58
C VAL A 133 -9.91 5.18 -2.59
N VAL A 134 -9.54 4.49 -1.51
CA VAL A 134 -8.25 3.80 -1.42
C VAL A 134 -8.14 2.71 -2.49
N ALA A 135 -9.21 1.93 -2.71
CA ALA A 135 -9.22 0.87 -3.70
C ALA A 135 -9.05 1.41 -5.14
N GLU A 136 -9.77 2.47 -5.52
CA GLU A 136 -9.64 3.11 -6.83
C GLU A 136 -8.25 3.74 -7.01
N ALA A 137 -7.70 4.37 -5.96
CA ALA A 137 -6.36 4.96 -6.00
C ALA A 137 -5.28 3.89 -6.17
N GLN A 138 -5.38 2.77 -5.45
CA GLN A 138 -4.48 1.63 -5.59
C GLN A 138 -4.57 1.01 -6.99
N HIS A 139 -5.77 0.94 -7.58
CA HIS A 139 -5.93 0.48 -8.96
C HIS A 139 -5.17 1.40 -9.94
N ALA A 140 -5.37 2.73 -9.85
CA ALA A 140 -4.66 3.69 -10.68
C ALA A 140 -3.13 3.63 -10.49
N GLN A 141 -2.66 3.46 -9.25
CA GLN A 141 -1.24 3.24 -8.94
C GLN A 141 -0.72 1.96 -9.60
N GLY A 142 -1.49 0.87 -9.53
CA GLY A 142 -1.15 -0.41 -10.16
C GLY A 142 -0.97 -0.28 -11.68
N MET A 143 -1.86 0.48 -12.36
CA MET A 143 -1.74 0.74 -13.79
C MET A 143 -0.44 1.46 -14.18
N LEU A 144 0.11 2.25 -13.27
CA LEU A 144 1.32 3.05 -13.47
C LEU A 144 2.60 2.37 -12.97
N TYR A 145 2.48 1.27 -12.22
CA TYR A 145 3.57 0.65 -11.50
C TYR A 145 4.76 0.27 -12.40
N GLN A 146 4.50 -0.42 -13.51
CA GLN A 146 5.56 -0.83 -14.45
C GLN A 146 6.29 0.37 -15.04
N GLN A 147 5.55 1.43 -15.40
CA GLN A 147 6.14 2.65 -15.94
C GLN A 147 6.97 3.39 -14.88
N ALA A 148 6.53 3.41 -13.62
CA ALA A 148 7.24 4.04 -12.52
C ALA A 148 8.51 3.26 -12.09
N MET A 149 8.58 1.95 -12.37
CA MET A 149 9.77 1.13 -12.10
C MET A 149 10.95 1.40 -13.04
N ALA A 150 10.70 1.99 -14.22
CA ALA A 150 11.73 2.35 -15.20
C ALA A 150 12.49 3.63 -14.79
N ARG A 151 13.15 3.61 -13.62
CA ARG A 151 13.81 4.76 -12.98
C ARG A 151 14.87 5.46 -13.84
N ASP A 152 15.56 4.71 -14.69
CA ASP A 152 16.66 5.22 -15.52
C ASP A 152 16.21 5.74 -16.89
N VAL A 153 14.92 5.59 -17.21
CA VAL A 153 14.34 5.98 -18.51
C VAL A 153 13.61 7.31 -18.36
N THR A 154 14.30 8.40 -18.63
CA THR A 154 13.70 9.76 -18.67
C THR A 154 12.94 10.06 -19.97
N LYS A 155 13.02 9.15 -20.96
CA LYS A 155 12.30 9.24 -22.23
C LYS A 155 11.69 7.88 -22.57
N ALA A 156 10.40 7.71 -22.28
CA ALA A 156 9.63 6.63 -22.89
C ALA A 156 9.29 7.01 -24.34
N ALA A 157 9.27 6.03 -25.25
CA ALA A 157 8.70 6.26 -26.58
C ALA A 157 7.26 6.78 -26.40
N PRO A 158 6.89 7.92 -27.00
CA PRO A 158 5.54 8.44 -26.85
C PRO A 158 4.55 7.37 -27.30
N LEU A 159 3.47 7.20 -26.52
CA LEU A 159 2.31 6.40 -26.94
C LEU A 159 1.98 6.75 -28.40
N CYS A 160 1.59 5.77 -29.23
CA CYS A 160 1.40 5.99 -30.67
C CYS A 160 0.50 7.20 -31.03
N CYS A 161 -0.40 7.60 -30.12
CA CYS A 161 -1.25 8.78 -30.25
C CYS A 161 -0.53 10.15 -30.06
N LEU A 162 0.65 10.16 -29.45
CA LEU A 162 1.50 11.33 -29.19
C LEU A 162 2.62 11.49 -30.24
N MET A 163 2.80 10.51 -31.12
CA MET A 163 3.65 10.71 -32.31
C MET A 163 2.96 11.72 -33.22
N LYS A 164 3.41 12.98 -33.21
CA LYS A 164 3.13 13.91 -34.30
C LYS A 164 3.65 13.24 -35.57
N ARG A 165 2.74 12.78 -36.44
CA ARG A 165 3.11 12.38 -37.80
C ARG A 165 3.75 13.58 -38.47
N GLU A 166 5.08 13.63 -38.49
CA GLU A 166 5.78 14.63 -39.27
C GLU A 166 5.34 14.45 -40.72
N ARG A 167 4.75 15.50 -41.29
CA ARG A 167 4.40 15.48 -42.70
C ARG A 167 5.71 15.26 -43.48
N PRO A 168 5.79 14.21 -44.31
CA PRO A 168 6.99 13.92 -45.06
C PRO A 168 7.44 15.14 -45.87
N TRP A 169 8.74 15.33 -45.99
CA TRP A 169 9.36 16.52 -46.58
C TRP A 169 8.80 16.87 -47.98
N TRP A 170 8.42 15.85 -48.77
CA TRP A 170 7.82 16.05 -50.09
C TRP A 170 6.46 16.76 -50.07
N ARG A 171 5.62 16.56 -49.05
CA ARG A 171 4.32 17.28 -48.94
C ARG A 171 4.48 18.77 -48.62
N ARG A 172 5.67 19.22 -48.17
CA ARG A 172 5.97 20.65 -47.96
C ARG A 172 6.39 21.35 -49.25
N LEU A 173 6.93 20.59 -50.23
CA LEU A 173 7.39 21.13 -51.52
C LEU A 173 6.23 21.32 -52.53
N PHE A 174 5.19 20.49 -52.46
CA PHE A 174 4.06 20.53 -53.40
C PHE A 174 2.89 21.43 -52.97
N CYS A 175 3.02 22.21 -51.89
CA CYS A 175 1.98 23.13 -51.39
C CYS A 175 2.33 24.62 -51.58
N LYS A 176 3.22 24.94 -52.53
CA LYS A 176 3.34 26.29 -53.09
C LYS A 176 2.88 26.27 -54.55
N LYS A 177 1.57 26.39 -54.75
CA LYS A 177 0.92 27.14 -55.83
C LYS A 177 -0.51 27.41 -55.41
#